data_AF-A0A444L7G8-F1
#
_entry.id   AF-A0A444L7G8-F1
#
_cell.length_a   1.000
_cell.length_b   1.000
_cell.length_c   1.000
_cell.angle_alpha   90.00
_cell.angle_beta   90.00
_cell.angle_gamma   90.00
#
_symmetry.space_group_name_H-M   'P 1'
#
loop_
_entity.id
_entity.type
_entity.pdbx_description
1 polymer ?
#
loop_
_entity_poly.entity_id
_entity_poly.type
_entity_poly.pdbx_seq_one_letter_code
_entity_poly.pdbx_strand_id
1 'polypeptide(L)'
;MRYIALLENLTGAIAKDCIVDDEENRIIFVIRPGDMGLAIGKNGSNIERTRKVIGRAVEIVEYAETPEDYLKNILSPAKVRGVRITKNSEGQTVAHVTVDPRDKGMAIGKNGKNINKTRLLMKRHFDIDNVNIV
;
A
#
# COMPACT_ATOMS: atom_id res chain seq x y z
N MET A 1 -17.95 -2.86 1.72
CA MET A 1 -18.53 -1.93 0.72
C MET A 1 -18.71 -0.49 1.24
N ARG A 2 -19.12 -0.24 2.49
CA ARG A 2 -19.32 1.14 3.01
C ARG A 2 -18.14 2.10 2.81
N TYR A 3 -16.91 1.66 3.10
CA TYR A 3 -15.71 2.52 3.02
C TYR A 3 -15.29 2.84 1.59
N ILE A 4 -15.48 1.91 0.64
CA ILE A 4 -15.18 2.12 -0.79
C ILE A 4 -16.08 3.24 -1.31
N ALA A 5 -17.39 3.08 -1.18
CA ALA A 5 -18.36 4.09 -1.62
C ALA A 5 -18.13 5.45 -0.94
N LEU A 6 -17.70 5.45 0.33
CA LEU A 6 -17.35 6.69 1.03
C LEU A 6 -16.15 7.39 0.39
N LEU A 7 -15.05 6.67 0.15
CA LEU A 7 -13.86 7.24 -0.51
C LEU A 7 -14.23 7.78 -1.90
N GLU A 8 -14.93 6.99 -2.69
CA GLU A 8 -15.34 7.35 -4.05
C GLU A 8 -16.20 8.62 -4.07
N ASN A 9 -17.20 8.71 -3.19
CA ASN A 9 -18.06 9.89 -3.08
C ASN A 9 -17.33 11.13 -2.57
N LEU A 10 -16.35 10.98 -1.68
CA LEU A 10 -15.62 12.10 -1.09
C LEU A 10 -14.50 12.63 -1.99
N THR A 11 -13.91 11.76 -2.82
CA THR A 11 -12.66 12.06 -3.51
C THR A 11 -12.77 11.99 -5.04
N GLY A 12 -13.74 11.25 -5.57
CA GLY A 12 -13.85 10.93 -6.99
C GLY A 12 -12.87 9.87 -7.49
N ALA A 13 -11.94 9.41 -6.65
CA ALA A 13 -11.04 8.30 -6.97
C ALA A 13 -11.79 6.97 -6.92
N ILE A 14 -11.51 6.06 -7.85
CA ILE A 14 -12.12 4.72 -7.89
C ILE A 14 -11.30 3.78 -7.02
N ALA A 15 -11.95 3.14 -6.04
CA ALA A 15 -11.30 2.18 -5.15
C ALA A 15 -11.46 0.75 -5.69
N LYS A 16 -10.33 0.10 -5.97
CA LYS A 16 -10.25 -1.32 -6.34
C LYS A 16 -10.42 -2.22 -5.13
N ASP A 17 -9.91 -1.79 -3.98
CA ASP A 17 -9.96 -2.58 -2.75
C ASP A 17 -9.93 -1.70 -1.50
N CYS A 18 -10.35 -2.27 -0.38
CA CYS A 18 -10.34 -1.63 0.92
C CYS A 18 -10.03 -2.66 2.00
N ILE A 19 -8.92 -2.46 2.69
CA ILE A 19 -8.46 -3.32 3.77
C ILE A 19 -8.68 -2.57 5.08
N VAL A 20 -9.41 -3.19 6.00
CA VAL A 20 -9.57 -2.71 7.37
C VAL A 20 -8.51 -3.41 8.21
N ASP A 21 -7.55 -2.64 8.71
CA ASP A 21 -6.44 -3.11 9.54
C ASP A 21 -6.72 -2.65 10.97
N ASP A 22 -7.47 -3.48 11.71
CA ASP A 22 -7.89 -3.19 13.08
C ASP A 22 -6.71 -3.22 14.06
N GLU A 23 -5.67 -4.01 13.79
CA GLU A 23 -4.45 -4.07 14.62
C GLU A 23 -3.71 -2.73 14.65
N GLU A 24 -3.61 -2.06 13.50
CA GLU A 24 -2.99 -0.75 13.36
C GLU A 24 -3.98 0.43 13.38
N ASN A 25 -5.26 0.16 13.68
CA ASN A 25 -6.38 1.11 13.67
C ASN A 25 -6.40 2.03 12.43
N ARG A 26 -6.31 1.42 11.24
CA ARG A 26 -6.27 2.14 9.96
C ARG A 26 -7.10 1.47 8.88
N ILE A 27 -7.40 2.22 7.83
CA ILE A 27 -7.98 1.71 6.59
C ILE A 27 -7.01 1.98 5.46
N ILE A 28 -6.71 0.94 4.68
CA ILE A 28 -5.84 1.01 3.51
C ILE A 28 -6.71 0.87 2.28
N PHE A 29 -6.77 1.92 1.46
CA PHE A 29 -7.44 1.90 0.18
C PHE A 29 -6.46 1.60 -0.93
N VAL A 30 -6.86 0.71 -1.83
CA VAL A 30 -6.15 0.46 -3.09
C VAL A 30 -6.99 1.09 -4.19
N ILE A 31 -6.45 2.11 -4.85
CA ILE A 31 -7.15 2.88 -5.88
C ILE A 31 -6.64 2.54 -7.28
N ARG A 32 -7.39 2.92 -8.29
CA ARG A 32 -6.98 2.81 -9.69
C ARG A 32 -5.69 3.62 -9.95
N PRO A 33 -4.78 3.14 -10.84
CA PRO A 33 -3.64 3.95 -11.27
C PRO A 33 -4.09 5.30 -11.85
N GLY A 34 -3.46 6.40 -11.42
CA GLY A 34 -3.74 7.77 -11.88
C GLY A 34 -4.68 8.55 -10.96
N ASP A 35 -5.37 7.88 -10.04
CA ASP A 35 -6.37 8.53 -9.18
C ASP A 35 -5.76 9.11 -7.89
N MET A 36 -4.46 8.94 -7.62
CA MET A 36 -3.83 9.44 -6.39
C MET A 36 -4.03 10.95 -6.19
N GLY A 37 -4.01 11.73 -7.27
CA GLY A 37 -4.29 13.18 -7.20
C GLY A 37 -5.71 13.49 -6.73
N LEU A 38 -6.71 12.74 -7.21
CA LEU A 38 -8.12 12.86 -6.79
C LEU A 38 -8.28 12.43 -5.33
N ALA A 39 -7.65 11.31 -4.97
CA ALA A 39 -7.69 10.74 -3.63
C ALA A 39 -7.09 11.69 -2.57
N ILE A 40 -5.97 12.35 -2.88
CA ILE A 40 -5.33 13.33 -1.97
C ILE A 40 -6.11 14.65 -1.96
N GLY A 41 -6.49 15.17 -3.13
CA GLY A 41 -7.11 16.48 -3.29
C GLY A 41 -6.14 17.65 -3.06
N LYS A 42 -6.59 18.88 -3.33
CA LYS A 42 -5.75 20.08 -3.19
C LYS A 42 -5.29 20.22 -1.73
N ASN A 43 -3.97 20.29 -1.51
CA ASN A 43 -3.36 20.35 -0.19
C ASN A 43 -3.81 19.23 0.77
N GLY A 44 -4.17 18.05 0.25
CA GLY A 44 -4.62 16.93 1.08
C GLY A 44 -6.05 17.05 1.61
N SER A 45 -6.88 17.94 1.03
CA SER A 45 -8.25 18.18 1.52
C SER A 45 -9.12 16.93 1.55
N ASN A 46 -8.99 16.07 0.53
CA ASN A 46 -9.86 14.91 0.35
C ASN A 46 -9.45 13.77 1.29
N ILE A 47 -8.15 13.50 1.43
CA ILE A 47 -7.64 12.52 2.38
C ILE A 47 -7.95 12.93 3.82
N GLU A 48 -7.83 14.21 4.16
CA GLU A 48 -8.13 14.71 5.50
C GLU A 48 -9.63 14.64 5.82
N ARG A 49 -10.50 14.97 4.86
CA ARG A 49 -11.95 14.78 5.02
C ARG A 49 -12.30 13.32 5.20
N THR A 50 -11.75 12.43 4.38
CA THR A 50 -11.96 10.98 4.47
C THR A 50 -11.54 10.45 5.84
N ARG A 51 -10.36 10.85 6.33
CA ARG A 51 -9.86 10.51 7.67
C ARG A 51 -10.83 10.93 8.78
N LYS A 52 -11.35 12.16 8.71
CA LYS A 52 -12.33 12.68 9.70
C LYS A 52 -13.64 11.91 9.72
N VAL A 53 -14.19 11.58 8.54
CA VAL A 53 -15.47 10.85 8.46
C VAL A 53 -15.32 9.40 8.89
N ILE A 54 -14.20 8.77 8.55
CA ILE A 54 -13.92 7.37 8.94
C ILE A 54 -13.58 7.26 10.44
N GLY A 55 -12.95 8.29 11.02
CA GLY A 55 -12.52 8.28 12.42
C GLY A 55 -11.31 7.38 12.70
N ARG A 56 -10.58 6.97 11.65
CA ARG A 56 -9.36 6.15 11.71
C ARG A 56 -8.28 6.72 10.80
N ALA A 57 -7.04 6.27 10.97
CA ALA A 57 -5.99 6.58 10.00
C ALA A 57 -6.37 6.02 8.63
N VAL A 58 -6.03 6.76 7.56
CA VAL A 58 -6.31 6.36 6.18
C VAL A 58 -5.00 6.36 5.41
N GLU A 59 -4.71 5.25 4.74
CA GLU A 59 -3.60 5.10 3.82
C GLU A 59 -4.15 4.78 2.43
N ILE A 60 -3.48 5.28 1.39
CA ILE A 60 -3.89 5.09 0.00
C ILE A 60 -2.68 4.59 -0.80
N VAL A 61 -2.91 3.56 -1.61
CA VAL A 61 -1.93 2.97 -2.50
C VAL A 61 -2.54 2.85 -3.89
N GLU A 62 -1.81 3.26 -4.92
CA GLU A 62 -2.21 2.97 -6.30
C GLU A 62 -1.94 1.52 -6.64
N TYR A 63 -2.95 0.84 -7.18
CA TYR A 63 -2.77 -0.47 -7.78
C TYR A 63 -1.76 -0.42 -8.93
N ALA A 64 -1.12 -1.55 -9.21
CA ALA A 64 -0.40 -1.75 -10.46
C ALA A 64 -0.64 -3.19 -10.92
N GLU A 65 -0.53 -3.41 -12.23
CA GLU A 65 -0.78 -4.73 -12.83
C GLU A 65 0.41 -5.70 -12.64
N THR A 66 1.61 -5.18 -12.36
CA THR A 66 2.82 -5.97 -12.08
C THR A 66 3.17 -5.90 -10.59
N PRO A 67 3.68 -7.00 -10.00
CA PRO A 67 4.09 -7.00 -8.60
C PRO A 67 5.24 -6.02 -8.33
N GLU A 68 6.14 -5.81 -9.30
CA GLU A 68 7.26 -4.89 -9.18
C GLU A 68 6.81 -3.43 -9.08
N ASP A 69 5.87 -3.00 -9.93
CA ASP A 69 5.36 -1.63 -9.87
C ASP A 69 4.44 -1.44 -8.67
N TYR A 70 3.70 -2.48 -8.28
CA TYR A 70 2.87 -2.40 -7.09
C TYR A 70 3.72 -2.26 -5.82
N LEU A 71 4.83 -3.00 -5.71
CA LEU A 71 5.81 -2.83 -4.63
C LEU A 71 6.38 -1.41 -4.58
N LYS A 72 6.69 -0.80 -5.74
CA LYS A 72 7.14 0.61 -5.80
C LYS A 72 6.06 1.55 -5.26
N ASN A 73 4.80 1.34 -5.63
CA ASN A 73 3.68 2.16 -5.16
C ASN A 73 3.47 2.02 -3.65
N ILE A 74 3.50 0.79 -3.11
CA ILE A 74 3.32 0.54 -1.67
C ILE A 74 4.44 1.14 -0.83
N LEU A 75 5.69 1.02 -1.29
CA LEU A 75 6.88 1.44 -0.55
C LEU A 75 7.19 2.94 -0.71
N SER A 76 6.48 3.65 -1.58
CA SER A 76 6.63 5.09 -1.75
C SER A 76 6.53 5.82 -0.40
N PRO A 77 7.46 6.75 -0.07
CA PRO A 77 8.47 7.35 -0.95
C PRO A 77 9.85 6.67 -0.94
N ALA A 78 9.99 5.47 -0.36
CA ALA A 78 11.25 4.72 -0.39
C ALA A 78 11.63 4.32 -1.82
N LYS A 79 12.84 4.67 -2.25
CA LYS A 79 13.28 4.41 -3.62
C LYS A 79 13.68 2.94 -3.79
N VAL A 80 12.81 2.16 -4.42
CA VAL A 80 13.10 0.78 -4.83
C VAL A 80 14.08 0.79 -6.01
N ARG A 81 15.18 0.04 -5.88
CA ARG A 81 16.23 -0.14 -6.89
C ARG A 81 16.08 -1.44 -7.68
N GLY A 82 15.43 -2.45 -7.11
CA GLY A 82 15.21 -3.73 -7.77
C GLY A 82 14.26 -4.62 -6.98
N VAL A 83 13.59 -5.51 -7.70
CA VAL A 83 12.71 -6.54 -7.14
C VAL A 83 13.10 -7.87 -7.77
N ARG A 84 13.25 -8.90 -6.93
CA ARG A 84 13.47 -10.28 -7.36
C ARG A 84 12.48 -11.19 -6.67
N ILE A 85 11.63 -11.86 -7.44
CA ILE A 85 10.66 -12.82 -6.93
C ILE A 85 11.21 -14.23 -7.10
N THR A 86 11.17 -15.01 -6.04
CA THR A 86 11.68 -16.39 -6.01
C THR A 86 10.74 -17.30 -5.24
N LYS A 87 10.94 -18.62 -5.32
CA LYS A 87 10.31 -19.58 -4.41
C LYS A 87 11.32 -20.05 -3.38
N ASN A 88 10.92 -20.15 -2.12
CA ASN A 88 11.76 -20.76 -1.08
C ASN A 88 11.70 -22.30 -1.14
N SER A 89 12.42 -22.96 -0.23
CA SER A 89 12.46 -24.44 -0.13
C SER A 89 11.10 -25.07 0.16
N GLU A 90 10.17 -24.32 0.73
CA GLU A 90 8.79 -24.76 1.04
C GLU A 90 7.81 -24.45 -0.10
N GLY A 91 8.30 -23.89 -1.22
CA GLY A 91 7.51 -23.53 -2.40
C GLY A 91 6.76 -22.19 -2.28
N GLN A 92 6.94 -21.47 -1.18
CA GLN A 92 6.33 -20.16 -0.95
C GLN A 92 7.01 -19.08 -1.82
N THR A 93 6.20 -18.17 -2.36
CA THR A 93 6.66 -17.07 -3.20
C THR A 93 7.17 -15.91 -2.34
N VAL A 94 8.43 -15.52 -2.53
CA VAL A 94 9.10 -14.47 -1.76
C VAL A 94 9.63 -13.37 -2.68
N ALA A 95 9.24 -12.13 -2.40
CA ALA A 95 9.79 -10.94 -3.06
C ALA A 95 10.96 -10.37 -2.25
N HIS A 96 12.13 -10.28 -2.87
CA HIS A 96 13.29 -9.56 -2.35
C HIS A 96 13.34 -8.17 -2.99
N VAL A 97 13.20 -7.14 -2.17
CA VAL A 97 13.12 -5.76 -2.62
C VAL A 97 14.35 -5.01 -2.16
N THR A 98 15.19 -4.60 -3.11
CA THR A 98 16.35 -3.75 -2.84
C THR A 98 15.89 -2.30 -2.85
N VAL A 99 16.13 -1.58 -1.75
CA VAL A 99 15.83 -0.14 -1.63
C VAL A 99 17.12 0.67 -1.55
N ASP A 100 17.03 1.99 -1.70
CA ASP A 100 18.15 2.87 -1.33
C ASP A 100 18.50 2.65 0.15
N PRO A 101 19.77 2.41 0.51
CA PRO A 101 20.16 2.16 1.90
C PRO A 101 19.66 3.22 2.89
N ARG A 102 19.57 4.49 2.44
CA ARG A 102 19.07 5.60 3.27
C ARG A 102 17.56 5.47 3.58
N ASP A 103 16.82 4.78 2.71
CA ASP A 103 15.37 4.60 2.81
C ASP A 103 14.98 3.29 3.50
N LYS A 104 15.94 2.42 3.86
CA LYS A 104 15.65 1.10 4.45
C LYS A 104 14.78 1.20 5.70
N GLY A 105 15.06 2.16 6.58
CA GLY A 105 14.24 2.40 7.77
C GLY A 105 12.81 2.82 7.44
N MET A 106 12.63 3.64 6.39
CA MET A 106 11.31 4.09 5.91
C MET A 106 10.54 2.95 5.23
N ALA A 107 11.22 2.12 4.44
CA ALA A 107 10.64 0.95 3.80
C ALA A 107 10.11 -0.06 4.83
N ILE A 108 10.83 -0.26 5.95
CA ILE A 108 10.38 -1.12 7.05
C ILE A 108 9.26 -0.44 7.86
N GLY A 109 9.43 0.85 8.16
CA GLY A 109 8.56 1.63 9.02
C GLY A 109 8.74 1.31 10.50
N LYS A 110 8.26 2.21 11.37
CA LYS A 110 8.30 2.02 12.83
C LYS A 110 7.58 0.72 13.20
N ASN A 111 8.23 -0.14 14.01
CA ASN A 111 7.72 -1.45 14.42
C ASN A 111 7.35 -2.38 13.25
N GLY A 112 7.91 -2.17 12.06
CA GLY A 112 7.58 -2.97 10.88
C GLY A 112 6.23 -2.62 10.23
N LYS A 113 5.59 -1.50 10.61
CA LYS A 113 4.28 -1.11 10.11
C LYS A 113 4.17 -1.08 8.58
N ASN A 114 5.22 -0.62 7.89
CA ASN A 114 5.20 -0.47 6.44
C ASN A 114 5.51 -1.80 5.73
N ILE A 115 6.45 -2.61 6.24
CA ILE A 115 6.71 -3.94 5.69
C ILE A 115 5.55 -4.91 5.92
N ASN A 116 4.82 -4.79 7.03
CA ASN A 116 3.63 -5.61 7.31
C ASN A 116 2.48 -5.25 6.36
N LYS A 117 2.21 -3.95 6.12
CA LYS A 117 1.30 -3.50 5.06
C LYS A 117 1.70 -4.06 3.70
N THR A 118 2.99 -4.01 3.39
CA THR A 118 3.52 -4.49 2.11
C THR A 118 3.24 -5.99 1.93
N ARG A 119 3.56 -6.81 2.93
CA ARG A 119 3.24 -8.26 2.92
C ARG A 119 1.75 -8.52 2.75
N LEU A 120 0.91 -7.79 3.48
CA LEU A 120 -0.55 -7.91 3.41
C LEU A 120 -1.08 -7.65 1.99
N LEU A 121 -0.68 -6.54 1.37
CA LEU A 121 -1.12 -6.18 0.03
C LEU A 121 -0.54 -7.13 -1.04
N MET A 122 0.72 -7.51 -0.93
CA MET A 122 1.36 -8.40 -1.89
C MET A 122 0.78 -9.82 -1.85
N LYS A 123 0.46 -10.35 -0.66
CA LYS A 123 -0.24 -11.63 -0.54
C LYS A 123 -1.64 -11.55 -1.16
N ARG A 124 -2.37 -10.47 -0.87
CA ARG A 124 -3.76 -10.31 -1.31
C ARG A 124 -3.92 -10.12 -2.82
N HIS A 125 -3.00 -9.40 -3.46
CA HIS A 125 -3.14 -9.03 -4.88
C HIS A 125 -2.27 -9.83 -5.84
N PHE A 126 -1.20 -10.47 -5.36
CA PHE A 126 -0.24 -11.19 -6.20
C PHE A 126 0.16 -12.57 -5.66
N ASP A 127 -0.49 -13.04 -4.59
CA ASP A 127 -0.19 -14.31 -3.92
C ASP A 127 1.30 -14.47 -3.53
N ILE A 128 1.95 -13.37 -3.19
CA ILE A 128 3.33 -13.36 -2.67
C ILE A 128 3.28 -13.55 -1.15
N ASP A 129 3.78 -14.69 -0.68
CA ASP A 129 3.75 -15.11 0.72
C ASP A 129 4.60 -14.23 1.63
N ASN A 130 5.72 -13.71 1.14
CA ASN A 130 6.60 -12.88 1.95
C ASN A 130 7.35 -11.82 1.15
N VAL A 131 7.70 -10.73 1.83
CA VAL A 131 8.49 -9.62 1.30
C VAL A 131 9.66 -9.35 2.24
N ASN A 132 10.85 -9.27 1.67
CA ASN A 132 12.11 -8.99 2.37
C ASN A 132 12.75 -7.73 1.80
N ILE A 133 13.02 -6.75 2.67
CA ILE A 133 13.78 -5.55 2.29
C ILE A 133 15.27 -5.85 2.45
N VAL A 134 15.99 -5.81 1.33
CA VAL A 134 17.44 -6.08 1.24
C VAL A 134 18.20 -4.76 1.28
#